data_AF-A0A367I9E0-F1
#
_entry.id   AF-A0A367I9E0-F1
#
_cell.length_a   1.000
_cell.length_b   1.000
_cell.length_c   1.000
_cell.angle_alpha   90.00
_cell.angle_beta   90.00
_cell.angle_gamma   90.00
#
_symmetry.space_group_name_H-M   'P 1'
#
loop_
_entity.id
_entity.type
_entity.pdbx_description
1 polymer ?
#
loop_
_entity_poly.entity_id
_entity_poly.type
_entity_poly.pdbx_seq_one_letter_code
_entity_poly.pdbx_strand_id
1 'polypeptide(L)'
;MVSDVRIDTLDRLDNRYRSHRIGLIRTPSQFLANSSFFARCRRVVTSFMPFLRLRSDVTNVVYTTWLLEAESVKELVPNGLSLWKRNGLTPFTILTYRHGNFGPSFLGPLRRIFRSPLQSNWRLYLESPPEGAPQDASTVLFLKNSMSSHLYMLGTRLLSDVLATHLPARFSHEREGNRYFTVIESGSGSSPDFNSVTQSIGEKNLDISFSEMFGSWESAVEFLVIQDAAISYTDRPSVLAFSEIELPIDLSIVRPLKLIEEESKCPFIERFNQHGGTLSFVIPELDFNATSEFLLKPKNV
;
A
#
# COMPACT_ATOMS: atom_id res chain seq x y z
N MET A 1 -18.90 23.08 26.43
CA MET A 1 -17.59 22.84 25.80
C MET A 1 -17.49 21.35 25.55
N VAL A 2 -17.79 20.92 24.31
CA VAL A 2 -17.57 19.54 23.89
C VAL A 2 -16.06 19.34 23.89
N SER A 3 -15.58 18.39 24.68
CA SER A 3 -14.17 17.99 24.66
C SER A 3 -13.82 17.57 23.24
N ASP A 4 -12.92 18.31 22.58
CA ASP A 4 -12.25 17.86 21.36
C ASP A 4 -11.53 16.56 21.69
N VAL A 5 -12.20 15.44 21.44
CA VAL A 5 -11.56 14.15 21.39
C VAL A 5 -10.60 14.26 20.21
N ARG A 6 -9.30 14.41 20.49
CA ARG A 6 -8.26 14.29 19.47
C ARG A 6 -8.39 12.89 18.87
N ILE A 7 -9.13 12.79 17.77
CA ILE A 7 -9.20 11.57 16.97
C ILE A 7 -7.79 11.38 16.41
N ASP A 8 -7.18 10.23 16.75
CA ASP A 8 -5.87 9.86 16.23
C ASP A 8 -5.94 9.81 14.70
N THR A 9 -4.88 10.20 14.02
CA THR A 9 -4.87 10.21 12.55
C THR A 9 -5.01 8.81 11.96
N LEU A 10 -4.58 7.80 12.71
CA LEU A 10 -4.87 6.40 12.39
C LEU A 10 -6.36 6.07 12.51
N ASP A 11 -7.11 6.69 13.42
CA ASP A 11 -8.56 6.47 13.57
C ASP A 11 -9.34 7.11 12.42
N ARG A 12 -8.94 8.31 11.98
CA ARG A 12 -9.56 9.02 10.84
C ARG A 12 -9.59 8.16 9.57
N LEU A 13 -8.55 7.34 9.38
CA LEU A 13 -8.40 6.48 8.21
C LEU A 13 -8.82 5.03 8.48
N ASP A 14 -9.34 4.71 9.67
CA ASP A 14 -9.62 3.34 10.14
C ASP A 14 -8.39 2.40 10.05
N ASN A 15 -7.19 2.94 10.32
CA ASN A 15 -5.89 2.24 10.29
C ASN A 15 -5.48 1.63 11.63
N ARG A 16 -6.31 1.79 12.67
CA ARG A 16 -6.14 1.04 13.90
C ARG A 16 -6.38 -0.44 13.68
N TYR A 17 -5.47 -1.26 14.21
CA TYR A 17 -5.58 -2.70 14.10
C TYR A 17 -6.67 -3.26 15.02
N ARG A 18 -7.70 -3.83 14.39
CA ARG A 18 -8.64 -4.78 14.98
C ARG A 18 -8.34 -6.18 14.45
N SER A 19 -8.14 -7.12 15.38
CA SER A 19 -7.91 -8.54 15.07
C SER A 19 -9.25 -9.24 14.83
N HIS A 20 -9.34 -10.00 13.74
CA HIS A 20 -10.46 -10.91 13.48
C HIS A 20 -10.40 -12.17 14.37
N ARG A 21 -9.22 -12.52 14.92
CA ARG A 21 -9.02 -13.72 15.73
C ARG A 21 -9.72 -13.61 17.08
N ILE A 22 -10.24 -14.73 17.57
CA ILE A 22 -10.85 -14.88 18.89
C ILE A 22 -9.84 -15.54 19.84
N GLY A 23 -9.96 -15.30 21.15
CA GLY A 23 -9.15 -15.97 22.18
C GLY A 23 -7.96 -15.16 22.68
N LEU A 24 -7.01 -15.86 23.33
CA LEU A 24 -5.95 -15.25 24.16
C LEU A 24 -4.95 -14.39 23.38
N ILE A 25 -4.77 -14.63 22.07
CA ILE A 25 -3.81 -13.88 21.23
C ILE A 25 -4.39 -12.53 20.78
N ARG A 26 -5.72 -12.35 20.78
CA ARG A 26 -6.40 -11.16 20.27
C ARG A 26 -5.94 -9.89 20.98
N THR A 27 -6.15 -9.84 22.30
CA THR A 27 -5.92 -8.63 23.11
C THR A 27 -4.44 -8.21 23.12
N PRO A 28 -3.47 -9.12 23.35
CA PRO A 28 -2.06 -8.76 23.28
C PRO A 28 -1.66 -8.24 21.91
N SER A 29 -2.09 -8.89 20.82
CA SER A 29 -1.73 -8.48 19.46
C SER A 29 -2.30 -7.10 19.12
N GLN A 30 -3.56 -6.84 19.49
CA GLN A 30 -4.17 -5.52 19.31
C GLN A 30 -3.50 -4.44 20.17
N PHE A 31 -3.14 -4.77 21.40
CA PHE A 31 -2.43 -3.84 22.28
C PHE A 31 -1.06 -3.47 21.71
N LEU A 32 -0.25 -4.47 21.35
CA LEU A 32 1.09 -4.27 20.79
C LEU A 32 1.03 -3.47 19.48
N ALA A 33 0.16 -3.88 18.55
CA ALA A 33 0.01 -3.27 17.23
C ALA A 33 -0.44 -1.80 17.24
N ASN A 34 -1.14 -1.36 18.29
CA ASN A 34 -1.68 0.00 18.40
C ASN A 34 -0.97 0.83 19.49
N SER A 35 0.11 0.32 20.08
CA SER A 35 0.77 0.98 21.21
C SER A 35 1.72 2.08 20.76
N SER A 36 1.37 3.32 21.09
CA SER A 36 2.25 4.49 20.92
C SER A 36 3.51 4.42 21.80
N PHE A 37 3.50 3.62 22.88
CA PHE A 37 4.70 3.39 23.68
C PHE A 37 5.74 2.61 22.88
N PHE A 38 5.37 1.47 22.28
CA PHE A 38 6.28 0.69 21.45
C PHE A 38 6.74 1.46 20.21
N ALA A 39 5.84 2.21 19.56
CA ALA A 39 6.22 3.08 18.45
C ALA A 39 7.27 4.12 18.86
N ARG A 40 7.12 4.76 20.04
CA ARG A 40 8.12 5.69 20.58
C ARG A 40 9.45 5.01 20.89
N CYS A 41 9.43 3.86 21.55
CA CYS A 41 10.64 3.10 21.85
C CYS A 41 11.39 2.70 20.58
N ARG A 42 10.68 2.18 19.56
CA ARG A 42 11.27 1.90 18.24
C ARG A 42 11.99 3.12 17.70
N ARG A 43 11.29 4.27 17.60
CA ARG A 43 11.84 5.49 16.97
C ARG A 43 13.11 5.99 17.66
N VAL A 44 13.20 5.81 18.99
CA VAL A 44 14.45 6.11 19.72
C VAL A 44 15.54 5.13 19.29
N VAL A 45 15.28 3.82 19.30
CA VAL A 45 16.28 2.81 18.89
C VAL A 45 16.73 3.00 17.44
N THR A 46 15.80 3.19 16.51
CA THR A 46 16.09 3.38 15.08
C THR A 46 16.73 4.72 14.76
N SER A 47 16.68 5.71 15.66
CA SER A 47 17.44 6.96 15.49
C SER A 47 18.95 6.80 15.64
N PHE A 48 19.41 5.70 16.26
CA PHE A 48 20.84 5.40 16.45
C PHE A 48 21.33 4.20 15.65
N MET A 49 20.42 3.38 15.11
CA MET A 49 20.74 2.16 14.37
C MET A 49 20.60 2.38 12.87
N PRO A 50 21.47 1.80 12.03
CA PRO A 50 21.28 1.84 10.58
C PRO A 50 19.98 1.13 10.18
N PHE A 51 19.34 1.62 9.12
CA PHE A 51 18.11 1.02 8.63
C PHE A 51 18.35 -0.42 8.15
N LEU A 52 17.48 -1.32 8.59
CA LEU A 52 17.53 -2.72 8.21
C LEU A 52 16.92 -2.90 6.82
N ARG A 53 17.77 -2.85 5.79
CA ARG A 53 17.32 -3.06 4.40
C ARG A 53 16.64 -4.41 4.23
N LEU A 54 15.40 -4.40 3.75
CA LEU A 54 14.62 -5.59 3.47
C LEU A 54 14.60 -5.86 1.96
N ARG A 55 14.70 -7.14 1.59
CA ARG A 55 14.58 -7.60 0.20
C ARG A 55 13.47 -8.63 0.08
N SER A 56 12.73 -8.58 -1.01
CA SER A 56 11.77 -9.59 -1.41
C SER A 56 11.87 -9.91 -2.89
N ASP A 57 11.72 -11.19 -3.21
CA ASP A 57 11.64 -11.71 -4.57
C ASP A 57 10.13 -11.88 -4.85
N VAL A 58 9.50 -10.83 -5.38
CA VAL A 58 8.03 -10.73 -5.47
C VAL A 58 7.53 -11.40 -6.74
N THR A 59 6.40 -12.09 -6.67
CA THR A 59 5.75 -12.73 -7.84
C THR A 59 4.27 -12.36 -7.96
N ASN A 60 3.78 -12.37 -9.20
CA ASN A 60 2.40 -12.10 -9.59
C ASN A 60 1.86 -10.80 -8.97
N VAL A 61 2.51 -9.67 -9.26
CA VAL A 61 2.03 -8.37 -8.76
C VAL A 61 0.90 -7.88 -9.63
N VAL A 62 -0.33 -8.07 -9.17
CA VAL A 62 -1.52 -7.59 -9.87
C VAL A 62 -1.83 -6.18 -9.39
N TYR A 63 -1.79 -5.25 -10.32
CA TYR A 63 -2.26 -3.88 -10.16
C TYR A 63 -3.71 -3.79 -10.65
N THR A 64 -4.57 -3.16 -9.86
CA THR A 64 -5.89 -2.71 -10.27
C THR A 64 -6.01 -1.24 -9.90
N THR A 65 -6.19 -0.40 -10.91
CA THR A 65 -6.22 1.06 -10.77
C THR A 65 -7.56 1.61 -11.24
N TRP A 66 -8.12 2.49 -10.43
CA TRP A 66 -9.32 3.28 -10.73
C TRP A 66 -8.95 4.75 -10.84
N LEU A 67 -9.69 5.48 -11.65
CA LEU A 67 -9.64 6.95 -11.65
C LEU A 67 -10.78 7.46 -10.77
N LEU A 68 -10.42 8.25 -9.76
CA LEU A 68 -11.36 8.83 -8.81
C LEU A 68 -11.37 10.35 -8.96
N GLU A 69 -12.51 10.97 -8.70
CA GLU A 69 -12.57 12.42 -8.53
C GLU A 69 -11.68 12.85 -7.35
N ALA A 70 -10.68 13.69 -7.60
CA ALA A 70 -9.66 14.03 -6.62
C ALA A 70 -10.23 14.71 -5.36
N GLU A 71 -11.29 15.51 -5.49
CA GLU A 71 -11.94 16.14 -4.34
C GLU A 71 -12.69 15.10 -3.47
N SER A 72 -13.19 14.00 -4.04
CA SER A 72 -13.90 12.95 -3.29
C SER A 72 -13.00 12.19 -2.32
N VAL A 73 -11.69 12.15 -2.58
CA VAL A 73 -10.68 11.46 -1.76
C VAL A 73 -9.77 12.41 -0.97
N LYS A 74 -10.02 13.72 -1.04
CA LYS A 74 -9.16 14.75 -0.43
C LYS A 74 -9.00 14.59 1.08
N GLU A 75 -10.03 14.13 1.79
CA GLU A 75 -9.98 13.90 3.23
C GLU A 75 -9.00 12.78 3.63
N LEU A 76 -8.64 11.91 2.67
CA LEU A 76 -7.64 10.85 2.86
C LEU A 76 -6.21 11.37 2.75
N VAL A 77 -6.01 12.63 2.34
CA VAL A 77 -4.69 13.22 2.06
C VAL A 77 -4.22 14.03 3.27
N PRO A 78 -2.93 13.94 3.67
CA PRO A 78 -2.41 14.79 4.72
C PRO A 78 -2.53 16.28 4.37
N ASN A 79 -2.81 17.11 5.36
CA ASN A 79 -2.85 18.56 5.17
C ASN A 79 -1.51 19.06 4.61
N GLY A 80 -1.56 19.95 3.63
CA GLY A 80 -0.38 20.53 2.98
C GLY A 80 0.22 19.68 1.86
N LEU A 81 -0.34 18.50 1.56
CA LEU A 81 0.05 17.71 0.40
C LEU A 81 -1.01 17.79 -0.70
N SER A 82 -0.56 17.70 -1.94
CA SER A 82 -1.40 17.66 -3.13
C SER A 82 -1.35 16.28 -3.76
N LEU A 83 -2.51 15.80 -4.20
CA LEU A 83 -2.59 14.62 -5.06
C LEU A 83 -2.16 14.97 -6.46
N TRP A 84 -1.44 14.04 -7.10
CA TRP A 84 -1.26 14.10 -8.53
C TRP A 84 -2.63 13.95 -9.18
N LYS A 85 -3.01 14.95 -9.98
CA LYS A 85 -4.30 14.94 -10.65
C LYS A 85 -4.21 15.54 -12.05
N ARG A 86 -5.06 15.05 -12.94
CA ARG A 86 -5.30 15.61 -14.27
C ARG A 86 -6.79 15.64 -14.53
N ASN A 87 -7.29 16.75 -15.07
CA ASN A 87 -8.73 16.94 -15.33
C ASN A 87 -9.64 16.67 -14.11
N GLY A 88 -9.15 16.97 -12.90
CA GLY A 88 -9.87 16.71 -11.65
C GLY A 88 -9.85 15.27 -11.17
N LEU A 89 -9.19 14.35 -11.89
CA LEU A 89 -9.10 12.93 -11.55
C LEU A 89 -7.72 12.56 -11.00
N THR A 90 -7.70 11.61 -10.07
CA THR A 90 -6.49 11.02 -9.48
C THR A 90 -6.55 9.49 -9.59
N PRO A 91 -5.42 8.81 -9.86
CA PRO A 91 -5.36 7.36 -9.81
C PRO A 91 -5.36 6.88 -8.36
N PHE A 92 -6.13 5.83 -8.11
CA PHE A 92 -6.05 5.02 -6.89
C PHE A 92 -5.72 3.59 -7.29
N THR A 93 -4.68 3.03 -6.68
CA THR A 93 -4.19 1.69 -7.03
C THR A 93 -4.27 0.77 -5.83
N ILE A 94 -4.80 -0.43 -6.07
CA ILE A 94 -4.57 -1.60 -5.22
C ILE A 94 -3.58 -2.49 -5.96
N LEU A 95 -2.47 -2.81 -5.32
CA LEU A 95 -1.58 -3.85 -5.79
C LEU A 95 -1.56 -5.02 -4.80
N THR A 96 -1.70 -6.23 -5.31
CA THR A 96 -1.66 -7.45 -4.51
C THR A 96 -0.63 -8.41 -5.08
N TYR A 97 0.16 -9.00 -4.19
CA TYR A 97 1.28 -9.83 -4.60
C TYR A 97 1.70 -10.83 -3.54
N ARG A 98 2.53 -11.78 -3.97
CA ARG A 98 3.18 -12.75 -3.12
C ARG A 98 4.64 -12.38 -2.94
N HIS A 99 5.05 -12.19 -1.69
CA HIS A 99 6.46 -12.13 -1.36
C HIS A 99 7.14 -13.49 -1.57
N GLY A 100 8.43 -13.46 -1.86
CA GLY A 100 9.32 -14.62 -1.87
C GLY A 100 10.61 -14.26 -1.14
N ASN A 101 11.08 -15.16 -0.29
CA ASN A 101 12.30 -14.97 0.52
C ASN A 101 12.33 -13.62 1.26
N PHE A 102 11.18 -13.13 1.74
CA PHE A 102 11.13 -11.78 2.32
C PHE A 102 11.85 -11.72 3.66
N GLY A 103 12.81 -10.79 3.78
CA GLY A 103 13.55 -10.59 5.02
C GLY A 103 14.76 -9.68 4.86
N PRO A 104 15.60 -9.58 5.90
CA PRO A 104 16.79 -8.74 5.88
C PRO A 104 17.75 -9.13 4.76
N SER A 105 18.17 -8.14 3.97
CA SER A 105 19.03 -8.32 2.79
C SER A 105 20.35 -9.02 3.11
N PHE A 106 20.97 -8.72 4.26
CA PHE A 106 22.26 -9.30 4.68
C PHE A 106 22.21 -10.82 4.95
N LEU A 107 21.02 -11.41 5.13
CA LEU A 107 20.87 -12.86 5.32
C LEU A 107 21.01 -13.66 4.02
N GLY A 108 21.02 -12.99 2.85
CA GLY A 108 21.22 -13.64 1.56
C GLY A 108 20.23 -14.81 1.34
N PRO A 109 20.71 -16.03 0.99
CA PRO A 109 19.85 -17.21 0.82
C PRO A 109 19.11 -17.67 2.06
N LEU A 110 19.58 -17.35 3.28
CA LEU A 110 18.92 -17.76 4.53
C LEU A 110 17.55 -17.12 4.71
N ARG A 111 17.22 -16.06 3.95
CA ARG A 111 15.88 -15.47 3.94
C ARG A 111 14.78 -16.48 3.59
N ARG A 112 15.09 -17.58 2.89
CA ARG A 112 14.18 -18.69 2.56
C ARG A 112 13.51 -19.33 3.78
N ILE A 113 14.12 -19.22 4.96
CA ILE A 113 13.57 -19.75 6.22
C ILE A 113 12.31 -18.98 6.63
N PHE A 114 12.24 -17.69 6.30
CA PHE A 114 11.06 -16.87 6.57
C PHE A 114 10.00 -17.17 5.50
N ARG A 115 8.96 -17.90 5.88
CA ARG A 115 7.76 -18.07 5.04
C ARG A 115 7.30 -16.70 4.58
N SER A 116 7.04 -16.52 3.30
CA SER A 116 6.73 -15.20 2.75
C SER A 116 5.22 -14.95 2.71
N PRO A 117 4.75 -13.76 3.13
CA PRO A 117 3.32 -13.45 3.17
C PRO A 117 2.79 -13.06 1.79
N LEU A 118 1.47 -13.07 1.64
CA LEU A 118 0.80 -12.22 0.67
C LEU A 118 0.74 -10.81 1.23
N GLN A 119 0.86 -9.80 0.37
CA GLN A 119 0.68 -8.40 0.73
C GLN A 119 -0.25 -7.72 -0.27
N SER A 120 -1.10 -6.83 0.23
CA SER A 120 -1.87 -5.89 -0.58
C SER A 120 -1.59 -4.47 -0.10
N ASN A 121 -1.32 -3.56 -1.03
CA ASN A 121 -1.04 -2.15 -0.76
C ASN A 121 -2.01 -1.27 -1.55
N TRP A 122 -2.58 -0.28 -0.87
CA TRP A 122 -3.66 0.56 -1.37
C TRP A 122 -3.19 1.99 -1.27
N ARG A 123 -3.10 2.68 -2.41
CA ARG A 123 -2.33 3.92 -2.50
C ARG A 123 -2.92 4.95 -3.44
N LEU A 124 -2.63 6.20 -3.10
CA LEU A 124 -2.77 7.38 -3.94
C LEU A 124 -1.39 7.88 -4.36
N TYR A 125 -1.34 8.78 -5.35
CA TYR A 125 -0.11 9.34 -5.89
C TYR A 125 -0.04 10.82 -5.56
N LEU A 126 1.12 11.30 -5.11
CA LEU A 126 1.33 12.70 -4.77
C LEU A 126 1.85 13.47 -5.97
N GLU A 127 1.46 14.75 -6.06
CA GLU A 127 1.98 15.66 -7.08
C GLU A 127 3.46 15.95 -6.86
N SER A 128 3.88 16.04 -5.60
CA SER A 128 5.25 16.26 -5.18
C SER A 128 5.53 15.54 -3.86
N PRO A 129 6.79 15.19 -3.57
CA PRO A 129 7.21 14.76 -2.25
C PRO A 129 6.82 15.77 -1.17
N PRO A 130 6.56 15.31 0.07
CA PRO A 130 6.43 16.22 1.21
C PRO A 130 7.72 17.00 1.46
N GLU A 131 7.60 18.14 2.14
CA GLU A 131 8.78 18.90 2.58
C GLU A 131 9.69 18.05 3.47
N GLY A 132 11.00 18.11 3.24
CA GLY A 132 12.00 17.33 3.97
C GLY A 132 12.31 15.95 3.39
N ALA A 133 11.57 15.51 2.37
CA ALA A 133 11.93 14.37 1.54
C ALA A 133 12.82 14.78 0.34
N PRO A 134 13.53 13.84 -0.31
CA PRO A 134 14.13 14.06 -1.62
C PRO A 134 13.07 14.57 -2.61
N GLN A 135 13.32 15.71 -3.26
CA GLN A 135 12.29 16.44 -4.03
C GLN A 135 12.07 15.89 -5.45
N ASP A 136 12.97 15.04 -5.91
CA ASP A 136 12.93 14.32 -7.19
C ASP A 136 12.22 12.96 -7.11
N ALA A 137 11.90 12.49 -5.90
CA ALA A 137 11.30 11.17 -5.68
C ALA A 137 9.82 11.11 -6.12
N SER A 138 9.49 10.18 -7.00
CA SER A 138 8.08 9.83 -7.23
C SER A 138 7.50 9.17 -5.97
N THR A 139 6.43 9.77 -5.40
CA THR A 139 5.97 9.42 -4.05
C THR A 139 4.51 9.00 -4.04
N VAL A 140 4.24 7.83 -3.43
CA VAL A 140 2.89 7.35 -3.14
C VAL A 140 2.48 7.56 -1.68
N LEU A 141 1.19 7.78 -1.46
CA LEU A 141 0.58 7.78 -0.14
C LEU A 141 -0.05 6.42 0.14
N PHE A 142 0.51 5.69 1.11
CA PHE A 142 -0.08 4.44 1.60
C PHE A 142 -1.27 4.72 2.50
N LEU A 143 -2.45 4.28 2.05
CA LEU A 143 -3.71 4.39 2.78
C LEU A 143 -4.01 3.12 3.56
N LYS A 144 -3.91 1.96 2.92
CA LYS A 144 -4.12 0.65 3.53
C LYS A 144 -3.02 -0.31 3.13
N ASN A 145 -2.69 -1.19 4.06
CA ASN A 145 -1.80 -2.31 3.80
C ASN A 145 -2.36 -3.55 4.50
N SER A 146 -2.36 -4.70 3.86
CA SER A 146 -2.81 -5.97 4.45
C SER A 146 -1.81 -7.07 4.18
N MET A 147 -1.57 -7.94 5.16
CA MET A 147 -0.69 -9.11 5.00
C MET A 147 -1.33 -10.38 5.52
N SER A 148 -1.10 -11.51 4.84
CA SER A 148 -1.69 -12.81 5.22
C SER A 148 -1.05 -13.47 6.44
N SER A 149 0.04 -12.91 6.97
CA SER A 149 0.79 -13.48 8.09
C SER A 149 0.76 -12.59 9.33
N HIS A 150 0.37 -13.18 10.45
CA HIS A 150 0.34 -12.50 11.75
C HIS A 150 1.73 -12.02 12.19
N LEU A 151 2.79 -12.79 11.90
CA LEU A 151 4.16 -12.41 12.23
C LEU A 151 4.58 -11.13 11.50
N TYR A 152 4.31 -11.04 10.19
CA TYR A 152 4.68 -9.88 9.40
C TYR A 152 3.78 -8.67 9.69
N MET A 153 2.49 -8.89 9.94
CA MET A 153 1.61 -7.80 10.39
C MET A 153 2.10 -7.20 11.72
N LEU A 154 2.40 -8.02 12.73
CA LEU A 154 2.95 -7.51 13.98
C LEU A 154 4.33 -6.89 13.79
N GLY A 155 5.20 -7.55 13.02
CA GLY A 155 6.55 -7.06 12.73
C GLY A 155 6.54 -5.69 12.08
N THR A 156 5.71 -5.47 11.06
CA THR A 156 5.58 -4.17 10.38
C THR A 156 5.01 -3.11 11.31
N ARG A 157 3.98 -3.39 12.10
CA ARG A 157 3.47 -2.40 13.06
C ARG A 157 4.46 -2.05 14.17
N LEU A 158 5.27 -3.02 14.61
CA LEU A 158 6.26 -2.81 15.66
C LEU A 158 7.56 -2.21 15.13
N LEU A 159 7.93 -2.43 13.86
CA LEU A 159 9.24 -2.08 13.31
C LEU A 159 9.20 -1.03 12.18
N SER A 160 8.03 -0.67 11.67
CA SER A 160 7.84 0.35 10.62
C SER A 160 6.79 1.39 11.02
N ASP A 161 7.07 2.64 10.69
CA ASP A 161 6.17 3.78 10.76
C ASP A 161 5.37 3.99 9.46
N VAL A 162 5.84 3.47 8.31
CA VAL A 162 5.16 3.60 7.00
C VAL A 162 4.06 2.55 6.82
N LEU A 163 4.13 1.43 7.52
CA LEU A 163 3.22 0.29 7.31
C LEU A 163 2.21 0.11 8.45
N ALA A 164 1.02 0.70 8.30
CA ALA A 164 -0.14 0.43 9.14
C ALA A 164 -0.85 -0.89 8.75
N THR A 165 -0.13 -2.02 8.78
CA THR A 165 -0.59 -3.29 8.19
C THR A 165 -1.76 -3.95 8.93
N HIS A 166 -2.79 -4.38 8.22
CA HIS A 166 -3.91 -5.15 8.74
C HIS A 166 -3.70 -6.65 8.55
N LEU A 167 -4.34 -7.45 9.41
CA LEU A 167 -4.46 -8.90 9.23
C LEU A 167 -5.92 -9.24 8.85
N PRO A 168 -6.18 -9.60 7.59
CA PRO A 168 -7.48 -10.14 7.18
C PRO A 168 -7.74 -11.53 7.76
N ALA A 169 -9.01 -11.90 7.85
CA ALA A 169 -9.46 -13.25 8.22
C ALA A 169 -9.13 -14.28 7.13
N ARG A 170 -9.27 -13.88 5.87
CA ARG A 170 -8.86 -14.66 4.70
C ARG A 170 -8.08 -13.76 3.75
N PHE A 171 -6.96 -14.27 3.24
CA PHE A 171 -6.22 -13.63 2.17
C PHE A 171 -5.65 -14.68 1.23
N SER A 172 -6.19 -14.73 0.01
CA SER A 172 -5.67 -15.54 -1.10
C SER A 172 -5.36 -14.67 -2.31
N HIS A 173 -4.32 -15.06 -3.03
CA HIS A 173 -3.92 -14.46 -4.29
C HIS A 173 -3.32 -15.56 -5.16
N GLU A 174 -4.07 -15.95 -6.18
CA GLU A 174 -3.84 -17.15 -6.96
C GLU A 174 -4.00 -16.87 -8.45
N ARG A 175 -3.27 -17.63 -9.27
CA ARG A 175 -3.36 -17.60 -10.72
C ARG A 175 -3.89 -18.94 -11.19
N GLU A 176 -4.98 -18.93 -11.95
CA GLU A 176 -5.52 -20.12 -12.60
C GLU A 176 -5.62 -19.86 -14.11
N GLY A 177 -4.77 -20.53 -14.88
CA GLY A 177 -4.66 -20.31 -16.32
C GLY A 177 -4.30 -18.86 -16.66
N ASN A 178 -5.24 -18.17 -17.31
CA ASN A 178 -5.11 -16.76 -17.71
C ASN A 178 -5.76 -15.78 -16.72
N ARG A 179 -6.33 -16.26 -15.61
CA ARG A 179 -7.00 -15.44 -14.60
C ARG A 179 -6.18 -15.32 -13.32
N TYR A 180 -6.34 -14.21 -12.62
CA TYR A 180 -5.83 -13.98 -11.27
C TYR A 180 -6.99 -13.66 -10.34
N PHE A 181 -6.99 -14.31 -9.18
CA PHE A 181 -8.02 -14.23 -8.17
C PHE A 181 -7.41 -13.67 -6.89
N THR A 182 -7.96 -12.55 -6.42
CA THR A 182 -7.60 -11.94 -5.15
C THR A 182 -8.81 -11.92 -4.25
N VAL A 183 -8.66 -12.44 -3.04
CA VAL A 183 -9.68 -12.37 -1.99
C VAL A 183 -9.02 -11.89 -0.70
N ILE A 184 -9.52 -10.78 -0.17
CA ILE A 184 -9.19 -10.22 1.14
C ILE A 184 -10.52 -10.07 1.87
N GLU A 185 -10.71 -10.84 2.93
CA GLU A 185 -11.91 -10.77 3.79
C GLU A 185 -11.48 -10.34 5.19
N SER A 186 -12.06 -9.25 5.68
CA SER A 186 -11.77 -8.68 6.99
C SER A 186 -12.21 -9.59 8.14
N GLY A 187 -13.29 -10.36 7.92
CA GLY A 187 -14.09 -10.94 9.00
C GLY A 187 -14.52 -9.84 9.97
N SER A 188 -14.35 -10.07 11.27
CA SER A 188 -14.58 -9.05 12.31
C SER A 188 -13.39 -8.10 12.54
N GLY A 189 -12.35 -8.19 11.71
CA GLY A 189 -11.12 -7.42 11.82
C GLY A 189 -11.23 -6.01 11.23
N SER A 190 -10.06 -5.41 10.98
CA SER A 190 -9.91 -4.05 10.44
C SER A 190 -9.35 -4.00 9.01
N SER A 191 -8.97 -5.14 8.44
CA SER A 191 -8.52 -5.16 7.04
C SER A 191 -9.63 -4.65 6.13
N PRO A 192 -9.33 -3.90 5.07
CA PRO A 192 -10.31 -3.66 4.02
C PRO A 192 -10.67 -4.98 3.32
N ASP A 193 -11.91 -5.08 2.88
CA ASP A 193 -12.39 -6.15 2.01
C ASP A 193 -12.04 -5.85 0.56
N PHE A 194 -11.62 -6.87 -0.18
CA PHE A 194 -11.36 -6.78 -1.61
C PHE A 194 -11.50 -8.14 -2.27
N ASN A 195 -12.34 -8.21 -3.29
CA ASN A 195 -12.42 -9.33 -4.20
C ASN A 195 -12.13 -8.83 -5.61
N SER A 196 -11.22 -9.49 -6.31
CA SER A 196 -10.92 -9.15 -7.69
C SER A 196 -10.63 -10.40 -8.50
N VAL A 197 -11.31 -10.48 -9.64
CA VAL A 197 -11.01 -11.41 -10.71
C VAL A 197 -10.48 -10.59 -11.87
N THR A 198 -9.26 -10.87 -12.29
CA THR A 198 -8.65 -10.25 -13.47
C THR A 198 -8.28 -11.31 -14.48
N GLN A 199 -8.39 -10.98 -15.77
CA GLN A 199 -8.11 -11.90 -16.86
C GLN A 199 -7.07 -11.30 -17.80
N SER A 200 -6.10 -12.11 -18.20
CA SER A 200 -5.07 -11.71 -19.18
C SER A 200 -5.71 -11.39 -20.51
N ILE A 201 -5.32 -10.26 -21.07
CA ILE A 201 -5.72 -9.81 -22.41
C ILE A 201 -4.48 -9.68 -23.30
N GLY A 202 -4.65 -9.74 -24.62
CA GLY A 202 -3.53 -9.62 -25.56
C GLY A 202 -3.11 -8.18 -25.84
N GLU A 203 -4.04 -7.23 -25.70
CA GLU A 203 -3.88 -5.85 -26.13
C GLU A 203 -3.56 -4.92 -24.96
N LYS A 204 -2.60 -4.01 -25.17
CA LYS A 204 -2.19 -2.96 -24.23
C LYS A 204 -2.95 -1.67 -24.55
N ASN A 205 -4.26 -1.68 -24.34
CA ASN A 205 -5.11 -0.52 -24.62
C ASN A 205 -5.52 0.17 -23.34
N LEU A 206 -5.57 1.50 -23.38
CA LEU A 206 -6.21 2.32 -22.36
C LEU A 206 -7.63 2.63 -22.79
N ASP A 207 -8.54 2.73 -21.82
CA ASP A 207 -9.83 3.37 -22.09
C ASP A 207 -9.63 4.89 -22.29
N ILE A 208 -10.70 5.57 -22.68
CA ILE A 208 -10.66 7.00 -23.00
C ILE A 208 -10.16 7.82 -21.80
N SER A 209 -10.64 7.53 -20.59
CA SER A 209 -10.29 8.28 -19.39
C SER A 209 -8.82 8.12 -19.00
N PHE A 210 -8.29 6.89 -19.06
CA PHE A 210 -6.87 6.64 -18.84
C PHE A 210 -6.00 7.22 -19.97
N SER A 211 -6.47 7.17 -21.22
CA SER A 211 -5.77 7.76 -22.37
C SER A 211 -5.67 9.28 -22.25
N GLU A 212 -6.74 9.97 -21.83
CA GLU A 212 -6.70 11.41 -21.56
C GLU A 212 -5.75 11.78 -20.42
N MET A 213 -5.62 10.92 -19.40
CA MET A 213 -4.73 11.16 -18.27
C MET A 213 -3.27 10.86 -18.57
N PHE A 214 -2.95 9.78 -19.27
CA PHE A 214 -1.60 9.27 -19.42
C PHE A 214 -1.07 9.29 -20.85
N GLY A 215 -1.94 9.43 -21.85
CA GLY A 215 -1.60 9.45 -23.28
C GLY A 215 -1.38 8.06 -23.87
N SER A 216 -0.59 7.20 -23.22
CA SER A 216 -0.29 5.85 -23.70
C SER A 216 -0.23 4.82 -22.56
N TRP A 217 -0.39 3.54 -22.92
CA TRP A 217 -0.23 2.41 -21.98
C TRP A 217 1.12 2.45 -21.28
N GLU A 218 2.20 2.68 -22.04
CA GLU A 218 3.57 2.72 -21.53
C GLU A 218 3.72 3.82 -20.48
N SER A 219 3.23 5.03 -20.77
CA SER A 219 3.28 6.17 -19.85
C SER A 219 2.46 5.93 -18.58
N ALA A 220 1.29 5.28 -18.72
CA ALA A 220 0.45 4.92 -17.58
C ALA A 220 1.14 3.89 -16.68
N VAL A 221 1.68 2.82 -17.27
CA VAL A 221 2.38 1.77 -16.51
C VAL A 221 3.65 2.31 -15.88
N GLU A 222 4.46 3.08 -16.61
CA GLU A 222 5.66 3.72 -16.07
C GLU A 222 5.32 4.58 -14.85
N PHE A 223 4.34 5.47 -14.97
CA PHE A 223 3.88 6.30 -13.85
C PHE A 223 3.38 5.46 -12.67
N LEU A 224 2.53 4.45 -12.91
CA LEU A 224 1.93 3.68 -11.82
C LEU A 224 2.91 2.74 -11.12
N VAL A 225 3.97 2.30 -11.81
CA VAL A 225 4.89 1.27 -11.33
C VAL A 225 6.17 1.85 -10.75
N ILE A 226 6.79 2.80 -11.45
CA ILE A 226 8.06 3.41 -11.02
C ILE A 226 7.74 4.42 -9.94
N GLN A 227 8.03 4.03 -8.69
CA GLN A 227 7.84 4.84 -7.49
C GLN A 227 9.10 4.71 -6.65
N ASP A 228 9.65 5.85 -6.22
CA ASP A 228 10.91 5.94 -5.46
C ASP A 228 10.66 5.97 -3.95
N ALA A 229 9.46 6.40 -3.55
CA ALA A 229 9.13 6.58 -2.15
C ALA A 229 7.67 6.27 -1.82
N ALA A 230 7.45 5.93 -0.56
CA ALA A 230 6.13 5.85 0.04
C ALA A 230 6.07 6.66 1.32
N ILE A 231 4.93 7.31 1.54
CA ILE A 231 4.62 7.95 2.81
C ILE A 231 3.40 7.31 3.46
N SER A 232 3.33 7.43 4.79
CA SER A 232 2.11 7.12 5.51
C SER A 232 1.94 8.00 6.74
N TYR A 233 0.73 7.92 7.27
CA TYR A 233 0.35 8.56 8.52
C TYR A 233 0.97 7.84 9.70
N THR A 234 1.31 8.62 10.73
CA THR A 234 1.74 8.07 12.01
C THR A 234 0.65 8.24 13.07
N ASP A 235 0.93 7.77 14.29
CA ASP A 235 0.16 8.06 15.51
C ASP A 235 0.21 9.55 15.94
N ARG A 236 0.85 10.41 15.15
CA ARG A 236 1.00 11.85 15.39
C ARG A 236 0.45 12.64 14.20
N PRO A 237 -0.54 13.53 14.38
CA PRO A 237 -1.24 14.17 13.27
C PRO A 237 -0.41 14.98 12.28
N SER A 238 0.71 15.54 12.74
CA SER A 238 1.56 16.39 11.91
C SER A 238 2.88 15.73 11.50
N VAL A 239 3.06 14.44 11.80
CA VAL A 239 4.29 13.71 11.48
C VAL A 239 3.98 12.62 10.47
N LEU A 240 4.69 12.65 9.36
CA LEU A 240 4.61 11.63 8.32
C LEU A 240 5.79 10.69 8.43
N ALA A 241 5.54 9.42 8.11
CA ALA A 241 6.60 8.47 7.87
C ALA A 241 6.93 8.47 6.38
N PHE A 242 8.21 8.39 6.05
CA PHE A 242 8.73 8.34 4.69
C PHE A 242 9.64 7.13 4.56
N SER A 243 9.51 6.38 3.48
CA SER A 243 10.37 5.24 3.17
C SER A 243 10.78 5.30 1.70
N GLU A 244 12.08 5.17 1.46
CA GLU A 244 12.62 4.98 0.11
C GLU A 244 12.51 3.51 -0.28
N ILE A 245 12.08 3.31 -1.53
CA ILE A 245 11.91 2.01 -2.14
C ILE A 245 12.70 1.97 -3.44
N GLU A 246 13.28 0.82 -3.73
CA GLU A 246 13.97 0.57 -4.99
C GLU A 246 13.29 -0.59 -5.70
N LEU A 247 12.81 -0.30 -6.90
CA LEU A 247 12.03 -1.17 -7.76
C LEU A 247 12.68 -1.24 -9.15
N PRO A 248 13.74 -2.06 -9.33
CA PRO A 248 14.34 -2.26 -10.64
C PRO A 248 13.42 -3.10 -11.53
N ILE A 249 12.43 -2.46 -12.16
CA ILE A 249 11.40 -3.13 -12.95
C ILE A 249 11.66 -2.91 -14.44
N ASP A 250 11.78 -4.02 -15.17
CA ASP A 250 11.72 -4.00 -16.63
C ASP A 250 10.25 -3.90 -17.07
N LEU A 251 9.84 -2.75 -17.60
CA LEU A 251 8.45 -2.53 -18.03
C LEU A 251 8.02 -3.46 -19.20
N SER A 252 8.97 -4.10 -19.90
CA SER A 252 8.68 -5.03 -20.99
C SER A 252 7.93 -6.29 -20.52
N ILE A 253 8.12 -6.69 -19.27
CA ILE A 253 7.50 -7.89 -18.68
C ILE A 253 6.05 -7.65 -18.26
N VAL A 254 5.63 -6.39 -18.17
CA VAL A 254 4.27 -6.02 -17.72
C VAL A 254 3.24 -6.49 -18.74
N ARG A 255 2.27 -7.28 -18.27
CA ARG A 255 1.21 -7.87 -19.10
C ARG A 255 -0.15 -7.26 -18.75
N PRO A 256 -0.94 -6.85 -19.77
CA PRO A 256 -2.22 -6.23 -19.53
C PRO A 256 -3.23 -7.25 -18.99
N LEU A 257 -4.06 -6.79 -18.06
CA LEU A 257 -5.17 -7.54 -17.52
C LEU A 257 -6.46 -6.72 -17.68
N LYS A 258 -7.60 -7.40 -17.73
CA LYS A 258 -8.92 -6.79 -17.60
C LYS A 258 -9.54 -7.23 -16.28
N LEU A 259 -10.07 -6.29 -15.50
CA LEU A 259 -10.91 -6.61 -14.35
C LEU A 259 -12.26 -7.14 -14.84
N ILE A 260 -12.71 -8.26 -14.28
CA ILE A 260 -14.06 -8.78 -14.50
C ILE A 260 -14.95 -8.15 -13.44
N GLU A 261 -15.62 -7.06 -13.79
CA GLU A 261 -16.33 -6.19 -12.84
C GLU A 261 -17.46 -6.94 -12.12
N GLU A 262 -18.18 -7.80 -12.82
CA GLU A 262 -19.31 -8.56 -12.27
C GLU A 262 -18.89 -9.60 -11.21
N GLU A 263 -17.63 -10.03 -11.24
CA GLU A 263 -17.04 -10.98 -10.29
C GLU A 263 -16.17 -10.27 -9.22
N SER A 264 -16.01 -8.95 -9.31
CA SER A 264 -15.11 -8.17 -8.46
C SER A 264 -15.90 -7.25 -7.53
N LYS A 265 -15.37 -7.00 -6.33
CA LYS A 265 -15.98 -6.11 -5.34
C LYS A 265 -14.94 -5.37 -4.52
N CYS A 266 -15.11 -4.05 -4.38
CA CYS A 266 -14.24 -3.23 -3.55
C CYS A 266 -15.08 -2.21 -2.77
N PRO A 267 -15.58 -2.58 -1.56
CA PRO A 267 -16.43 -1.69 -0.75
C PRO A 267 -15.78 -0.37 -0.34
N PHE A 268 -14.46 -0.26 -0.44
CA PHE A 268 -13.73 0.99 -0.21
C PHE A 268 -13.90 1.96 -1.39
N ILE A 269 -13.74 1.45 -2.61
CA ILE A 269 -13.79 2.25 -3.84
C ILE A 269 -15.22 2.59 -4.27
N GLU A 270 -16.19 1.73 -3.93
CA GLU A 270 -17.62 1.97 -4.12
C GLU A 270 -18.15 3.25 -3.43
N ARG A 271 -17.38 3.84 -2.50
CA ARG A 271 -17.75 5.07 -1.78
C ARG A 271 -17.34 6.35 -2.50
N PHE A 272 -16.54 6.24 -3.55
CA PHE A 272 -15.99 7.36 -4.28
C PHE A 272 -16.55 7.43 -5.71
N ASN A 273 -16.51 8.62 -6.28
CA ASN A 273 -16.91 8.85 -7.67
C ASN A 273 -15.82 8.32 -8.60
N GLN A 274 -16.11 7.20 -9.26
CA GLN A 274 -15.23 6.56 -10.24
C GLN A 274 -15.50 7.10 -11.64
N HIS A 275 -14.46 7.23 -12.45
CA HIS A 275 -14.53 7.70 -13.82
C HIS A 275 -13.86 6.72 -14.79
N GLY A 276 -14.54 6.38 -15.88
CA GLY A 276 -14.06 5.40 -16.85
C GLY A 276 -14.11 3.97 -16.32
N GLY A 277 -13.32 3.09 -16.92
CA GLY A 277 -13.15 1.72 -16.48
C GLY A 277 -11.98 1.58 -15.50
N THR A 278 -11.32 0.42 -15.54
CA THR A 278 -10.16 0.13 -14.70
C THR A 278 -8.95 -0.21 -15.55
N LEU A 279 -7.78 0.26 -15.09
CA LEU A 279 -6.50 -0.16 -15.64
C LEU A 279 -5.91 -1.25 -14.75
N SER A 280 -5.82 -2.47 -15.29
CA SER A 280 -5.22 -3.61 -14.59
C SER A 280 -4.06 -4.21 -15.37
N PHE A 281 -3.05 -4.68 -14.65
CA PHE A 281 -1.91 -5.38 -15.25
C PHE A 281 -1.22 -6.25 -14.21
N VAL A 282 -0.38 -7.17 -14.69
CA VAL A 282 0.48 -8.00 -13.84
C VAL A 282 1.95 -7.78 -14.15
N ILE A 283 2.74 -7.71 -13.11
CA ILE A 283 4.19 -7.86 -13.15
C ILE A 283 4.49 -9.29 -12.66
N PRO A 284 4.92 -10.21 -13.54
CA PRO A 284 5.10 -11.62 -13.18
C PRO A 284 6.09 -11.83 -12.03
N GLU A 285 7.18 -11.07 -12.04
CA GLU A 285 8.22 -11.11 -11.03
C GLU A 285 8.91 -9.75 -10.92
N LEU A 286 9.35 -9.39 -9.71
CA LEU A 286 10.20 -8.22 -9.48
C LEU A 286 11.02 -8.37 -8.20
N ASP A 287 12.18 -7.73 -8.16
CA ASP A 287 12.93 -7.50 -6.93
C ASP A 287 12.37 -6.25 -6.22
N PHE A 288 12.04 -6.38 -4.94
CA PHE A 288 11.62 -5.26 -4.09
C PHE A 288 12.65 -5.03 -2.99
N ASN A 289 13.12 -3.80 -2.86
CA ASN A 289 14.01 -3.40 -1.79
C ASN A 289 13.44 -2.20 -1.03
N ALA A 290 13.32 -2.33 0.29
CA ALA A 290 13.13 -1.19 1.19
C ALA A 290 14.51 -0.73 1.67
N THR A 291 14.88 0.53 1.39
CA THR A 291 16.25 1.01 1.53
C THR A 291 16.45 1.96 2.70
N SER A 292 15.41 2.71 3.06
CA SER A 292 15.39 3.58 4.23
C SER A 292 13.97 3.79 4.79
N GLU A 293 13.90 4.26 6.04
CA GLU A 293 12.67 4.78 6.64
C GLU A 293 13.02 5.85 7.67
N PHE A 294 12.34 6.99 7.63
CA PHE A 294 12.50 8.07 8.59
C PHE A 294 11.22 8.90 8.76
N LEU A 295 11.21 9.74 9.79
CA LEU A 295 10.07 10.61 10.09
C LEU A 295 10.31 12.01 9.54
N LEU A 296 9.33 12.51 8.81
CA LEU A 296 9.24 13.89 8.38
C LEU A 296 8.55 14.70 9.49
N LYS A 297 9.32 15.59 10.12
CA LYS A 297 8.80 16.51 11.13
C LYS A 297 8.37 17.79 10.42
N PRO A 298 7.24 18.40 10.83
CA PRO A 298 6.94 19.75 10.38
C PRO A 298 8.03 20.68 10.93
N LYS A 299 8.48 21.66 10.15
CA LYS A 299 9.27 22.76 10.71
C LYS A 299 8.41 23.42 11.78
N ASN A 300 9.03 23.73 12.93
CA ASN A 300 8.38 24.49 13.99
C ASN A 300 7.71 25.71 13.37
N VAL A 301 6.38 25.81 13.48
CA VAL A 301 5.65 27.07 13.35
C VAL A 301 5.80 27.82 14.66
#